data_AF-A0A3D5JGZ9-F1
#
_entry.id   AF-A0A3D5JGZ9-F1
#
_cell.length_a   1.000
_cell.length_b   1.000
_cell.length_c   1.000
_cell.angle_alpha   90.00
_cell.angle_beta   90.00
_cell.angle_gamma   90.00
#
_symmetry.space_group_name_H-M   'P 1'
#
loop_
_entity.id
_entity.type
_entity.pdbx_description
1 polymer ?
#
loop_
_entity_poly.entity_id
_entity_poly.type
_entity_poly.pdbx_seq_one_letter_code
_entity_poly.pdbx_strand_id
1 'polypeptide(L)'
;EEDGSGDGGYAKPASPEFIEKEMALFREQAPEIDIVITTALIPGRPAPKLWPAEMVGLMKPGSVVVDLAAEQGGNCDLTVADKIITSDNGVKIVGYTDFPSRMAAQSSTLYATNIRHMLDDLTPEKDGQITINMEDDVIRGATVVHAGDITFPPPAPKVQAIGKAPAAPKPVELTPEEKAAQEMEAHRKAGQRQFGMLVLGGLFMLLVGAYAPASFMQHFIVFALACFVGFQVIWNVSHALHTPLMAVTNAISGIIILGALLQVGSGNQIVMILAAISVLIATINIVGGFMVTRRMLAMFQKS
;
A
#
# COMPACT_ATOMS: atom_id res chain seq x y z
N GLU A 1 -12.95 -6.81 29.18
CA GLU A 1 -13.02 -6.14 27.87
C GLU A 1 -13.53 -4.73 28.10
N GLU A 2 -12.62 -3.75 28.22
CA GLU A 2 -13.01 -2.33 28.19
C GLU A 2 -12.94 -1.86 26.74
N ASP A 3 -13.98 -1.20 26.25
CA ASP A 3 -14.00 -0.62 24.91
C ASP A 3 -13.06 0.60 24.89
N GLY A 4 -11.87 0.43 24.30
CA GLY A 4 -10.83 1.46 24.20
C GLY A 4 -11.14 2.58 23.20
N SER A 5 -12.28 2.50 22.50
CA SER A 5 -12.66 3.52 21.52
C SER A 5 -13.23 4.79 22.18
N GLY A 6 -12.64 5.93 21.81
CA GLY A 6 -13.03 7.29 22.16
C GLY A 6 -13.82 7.98 21.07
N ASP A 7 -14.22 9.21 21.36
CA ASP A 7 -14.97 10.04 20.41
C ASP A 7 -14.08 10.41 19.22
N GLY A 8 -14.66 10.42 18.01
CA GLY A 8 -13.92 10.66 16.76
C GLY A 8 -12.87 9.61 16.37
N GLY A 9 -12.87 8.42 17.00
CA GLY A 9 -11.95 7.31 16.67
C GLY A 9 -10.60 7.36 17.40
N TYR A 10 -10.38 8.32 18.29
CA TYR A 10 -9.21 8.37 19.18
C TYR A 10 -9.37 7.40 20.35
N ALA A 11 -8.28 6.91 20.94
CA ALA A 11 -8.36 6.06 22.14
C ALA A 11 -8.77 6.86 23.39
N LYS A 12 -9.60 6.26 24.26
CA LYS A 12 -9.82 6.81 25.62
C LYS A 12 -8.62 6.49 26.52
N PRO A 13 -8.31 7.32 27.52
CA PRO A 13 -7.39 6.93 28.58
C PRO A 13 -7.86 5.63 29.22
N ALA A 14 -6.97 4.64 29.29
CA ALA A 14 -7.28 3.35 29.90
C ALA A 14 -7.48 3.46 31.41
N SER A 15 -8.22 2.52 32.00
CA SER A 15 -8.38 2.43 33.45
C SER A 15 -7.02 2.16 34.13
N PRO A 16 -6.81 2.61 35.38
CA PRO A 16 -5.57 2.34 36.10
C PRO A 16 -5.24 0.84 36.20
N GLU A 17 -6.27 0.00 36.37
CA GLU A 17 -6.14 -1.46 36.43
C GLU A 17 -5.68 -2.06 35.10
N PHE A 18 -6.14 -1.51 33.98
CA PHE A 18 -5.67 -1.91 32.65
C PHE A 18 -4.21 -1.53 32.45
N ILE A 19 -3.83 -0.30 32.80
CA ILE A 19 -2.45 0.18 32.70
C ILE A 19 -1.52 -0.69 33.57
N GLU A 20 -1.93 -1.04 34.79
CA GLU A 20 -1.11 -1.90 35.66
C GLU A 20 -0.86 -3.27 35.04
N LYS A 21 -1.89 -3.90 34.47
CA LYS A 21 -1.75 -5.20 33.78
C LYS A 21 -0.94 -5.10 32.49
N GLU A 22 -1.13 -4.03 31.73
CA GLU A 22 -0.35 -3.74 30.53
C GLU A 22 1.15 -3.58 30.87
N MET A 23 1.46 -2.83 31.93
CA MET A 23 2.82 -2.65 32.41
C MET A 23 3.43 -3.96 32.95
N ALA A 24 2.65 -4.79 33.63
CA ALA A 24 3.10 -6.10 34.08
C ALA A 24 3.46 -7.00 32.90
N LEU A 25 2.65 -7.01 31.85
CA LEU A 25 2.90 -7.75 30.62
C LEU A 25 4.17 -7.25 29.90
N PHE A 26 4.34 -5.94 29.75
CA PHE A 26 5.54 -5.36 29.15
C PHE A 26 6.80 -5.72 29.92
N ARG A 27 6.73 -5.73 31.25
CA ARG A 27 7.83 -6.14 32.11
C ARG A 27 8.22 -7.59 31.90
N GLU A 28 7.25 -8.49 31.78
CA GLU A 28 7.48 -9.92 31.53
C GLU A 28 8.17 -10.15 30.18
N GLN A 29 7.80 -9.38 29.16
CA GLN A 29 8.32 -9.51 27.81
C GLN A 29 9.67 -8.80 27.59
N ALA A 30 10.00 -7.78 28.40
CA ALA A 30 11.19 -6.95 28.22
C ALA A 30 12.52 -7.73 28.06
N PRO A 31 12.78 -8.84 28.79
CA PRO A 31 14.01 -9.62 28.62
C PRO A 31 14.12 -10.36 27.28
N GLU A 32 13.00 -10.64 26.63
CA GLU A 32 12.96 -11.43 25.40
C GLU A 32 13.05 -10.54 24.15
N ILE A 33 12.61 -9.29 24.25
CA ILE A 33 12.48 -8.34 23.13
C ILE A 33 13.82 -7.65 22.82
N ASP A 34 14.21 -7.70 21.54
CA ASP A 34 15.43 -7.04 21.05
C ASP A 34 15.17 -5.60 20.57
N ILE A 35 13.98 -5.30 20.03
CA ILE A 35 13.60 -3.97 19.54
C ILE A 35 12.21 -3.60 20.04
N VAL A 36 12.10 -2.43 20.68
CA VAL A 36 10.83 -1.85 21.14
C VAL A 36 10.57 -0.57 20.36
N ILE A 37 9.36 -0.41 19.82
CA ILE A 37 8.94 0.82 19.16
C ILE A 37 7.71 1.35 19.88
N THR A 38 7.84 2.53 20.50
CA THR A 38 6.75 3.14 21.26
C THR A 38 6.14 4.29 20.47
N THR A 39 4.80 4.27 20.34
CA THR A 39 4.05 5.20 19.49
C THR A 39 2.83 5.81 20.18
N ALA A 40 2.67 5.57 21.48
CA ALA A 40 1.49 5.99 22.21
C ALA A 40 1.52 7.52 22.41
N LEU A 41 0.59 8.21 21.76
CA LEU A 41 0.49 9.66 21.79
C LEU A 41 -0.98 10.07 21.89
N ILE A 42 -1.29 10.95 22.85
CA ILE A 42 -2.62 11.54 22.98
C ILE A 42 -2.49 13.03 22.64
N PRO A 43 -3.15 13.53 21.59
CA PRO A 43 -3.06 14.93 21.19
C PRO A 43 -3.30 15.89 22.36
N GLY A 44 -2.38 16.84 22.55
CA GLY A 44 -2.48 17.87 23.58
C GLY A 44 -2.15 17.41 25.00
N ARG A 45 -1.65 16.18 25.20
CA ARG A 45 -1.20 15.67 26.50
C ARG A 45 0.23 15.14 26.41
N PRO A 46 0.98 15.13 27.52
CA PRO A 46 2.27 14.44 27.57
C PRO A 46 2.12 12.96 27.20
N ALA A 47 3.14 12.41 26.54
CA ALA A 47 3.19 11.00 26.21
C ALA A 47 3.14 10.13 27.50
N PRO A 48 2.34 9.06 27.54
CA PRO A 48 2.30 8.16 28.68
C PRO A 48 3.63 7.41 28.82
N LYS A 49 4.13 7.27 30.05
CA LYS A 49 5.35 6.51 30.36
C LYS A 49 5.06 5.01 30.41
N LEU A 50 5.20 4.36 29.26
CA LEU A 50 4.92 2.93 29.08
C LEU A 50 6.19 2.07 29.11
N TRP A 51 7.37 2.67 28.95
CA TRP A 51 8.65 1.96 28.92
C TRP A 51 9.64 2.55 29.93
N PRO A 52 9.44 2.33 31.24
CA PRO A 52 10.27 2.92 32.28
C PRO A 52 11.72 2.44 32.21
N ALA A 53 12.62 3.22 32.81
CA ALA A 53 14.06 2.94 32.79
C ALA A 53 14.41 1.53 33.32
N GLU A 54 13.60 1.02 34.24
CA GLU A 54 13.74 -0.31 34.78
C GLU A 54 13.48 -1.42 33.73
N MET A 55 12.47 -1.25 32.86
CA MET A 55 12.24 -2.19 31.74
C MET A 55 13.38 -2.14 30.72
N VAL A 56 13.95 -0.95 30.47
CA VAL A 56 15.17 -0.85 29.65
C VAL A 56 16.30 -1.66 30.26
N GLY A 57 16.46 -1.62 31.60
CA GLY A 57 17.44 -2.40 32.35
C GLY A 57 17.29 -3.91 32.22
N LEU A 58 16.07 -4.41 31.98
CA LEU A 58 15.77 -5.83 31.77
C LEU A 58 16.08 -6.32 30.36
N MET A 59 16.17 -5.42 29.37
CA MET A 59 16.47 -5.79 27.99
C MET A 59 17.91 -6.30 27.83
N LYS A 60 18.12 -7.11 26.78
CA LYS A 60 19.46 -7.60 26.41
C LYS A 60 20.40 -6.44 26.01
N PRO A 61 21.70 -6.51 26.33
CA PRO A 61 22.68 -5.55 25.83
C PRO A 61 22.70 -5.52 24.30
N GLY A 62 22.71 -4.32 23.72
CA GLY A 62 22.65 -4.11 22.26
C GLY A 62 21.22 -3.99 21.70
N SER A 63 20.19 -4.21 22.51
CA SER A 63 18.80 -3.93 22.12
C SER A 63 18.57 -2.46 21.77
N VAL A 64 17.45 -2.17 21.09
CA VAL A 64 17.11 -0.82 20.64
C VAL A 64 15.68 -0.45 21.05
N VAL A 65 15.52 0.74 21.62
CA VAL A 65 14.22 1.39 21.84
C VAL A 65 14.10 2.55 20.86
N VAL A 66 13.03 2.58 20.06
CA VAL A 66 12.71 3.68 19.16
C VAL A 66 11.45 4.37 19.67
N ASP A 67 11.60 5.60 20.16
CA ASP A 67 10.51 6.35 20.76
C ASP A 67 9.97 7.39 19.78
N LEU A 68 8.83 7.08 19.14
CA LEU A 68 8.19 7.99 18.19
C LEU A 68 7.42 9.11 18.89
N ALA A 69 7.25 9.05 20.22
CA ALA A 69 6.55 10.06 21.02
C ALA A 69 7.52 11.08 21.66
N ALA A 70 8.80 11.09 21.26
CA ALA A 70 9.85 11.94 21.84
C ALA A 70 9.49 13.44 21.85
N GLU A 71 8.74 13.92 20.87
CA GLU A 71 8.29 15.33 20.79
C GLU A 71 7.39 15.76 21.96
N GLN A 72 6.65 14.83 22.58
CA GLN A 72 5.75 15.10 23.70
C GLN A 72 6.25 14.47 25.01
N GLY A 73 7.57 14.31 25.13
CA GLY A 73 8.24 13.80 26.32
C GLY A 73 8.61 12.31 26.27
N GLY A 74 8.17 11.57 25.24
CA GLY A 74 8.53 10.18 25.00
C GLY A 74 7.81 9.18 25.89
N ASN A 75 7.55 7.98 25.36
CA ASN A 75 7.01 6.87 26.15
C ASN A 75 8.07 6.18 27.02
N CYS A 76 9.35 6.31 26.67
CA CYS A 76 10.46 5.78 27.45
C CYS A 76 11.01 6.83 28.41
N ASP A 77 11.34 6.45 29.64
CA ASP A 77 11.88 7.38 30.66
C ASP A 77 13.26 7.91 30.28
N LEU A 78 14.06 7.10 29.57
CA LEU A 78 15.41 7.45 29.17
C LEU A 78 15.45 8.24 27.86
N THR A 79 14.31 8.48 27.21
CA THR A 79 14.28 9.23 25.93
C THR A 79 14.80 10.65 26.12
N VAL A 80 15.76 11.03 25.27
CA VAL A 80 16.24 12.41 25.12
C VAL A 80 15.93 12.84 23.69
N ALA A 81 15.13 13.89 23.56
CA ALA A 81 14.73 14.43 22.27
C ALA A 81 15.96 14.74 21.40
N ASP A 82 15.84 14.42 20.10
CA ASP A 82 16.82 14.61 19.04
C ASP A 82 18.14 13.83 19.19
N LYS A 83 18.21 12.88 20.13
CA LYS A 83 19.43 12.12 20.39
C LYS A 83 19.20 10.62 20.32
N ILE A 84 20.30 9.93 20.01
CA ILE A 84 20.47 8.52 20.36
C ILE A 84 21.33 8.48 21.60
N ILE A 85 20.82 7.90 22.68
CA ILE A 85 21.60 7.64 23.88
C ILE A 85 21.83 6.14 24.04
N THR A 86 22.76 5.77 24.91
CA THR A 86 22.99 4.40 25.31
C THR A 86 22.81 4.32 26.82
N SER A 87 21.95 3.43 27.29
CA SER A 87 21.74 3.17 28.72
C SER A 87 22.93 2.44 29.33
N ASP A 88 22.97 2.38 30.67
CA ASP A 88 24.04 1.72 31.42
C ASP A 88 24.16 0.21 31.09
N ASN A 89 23.06 -0.46 30.75
CA ASN A 89 23.06 -1.87 30.33
C ASN A 89 23.29 -2.07 28.81
N GLY A 90 23.63 -1.01 28.06
CA GLY A 90 24.02 -1.09 26.66
C GLY A 90 22.88 -1.08 25.64
N VAL A 91 21.66 -0.68 26.03
CA VAL A 91 20.51 -0.51 25.12
C VAL A 91 20.60 0.85 24.46
N LYS A 92 20.34 0.94 23.15
CA LYS A 92 20.27 2.22 22.43
C LYS A 92 18.85 2.77 22.45
N ILE A 93 18.68 4.02 22.86
CA ILE A 93 17.38 4.70 22.86
C ILE A 93 17.41 5.81 21.82
N VAL A 94 16.56 5.70 20.80
CA VAL A 94 16.44 6.61 19.66
C VAL A 94 15.24 7.52 19.89
N GLY A 95 15.48 8.82 20.11
CA GLY A 95 14.46 9.82 20.41
C GLY A 95 14.40 10.97 19.41
N TYR A 96 14.60 10.71 18.12
CA TYR A 96 14.48 11.77 17.11
C TYR A 96 13.05 12.31 17.03
N THR A 97 12.87 13.62 16.89
CA THR A 97 11.53 14.21 16.68
C THR A 97 11.26 14.51 15.20
N ASP A 98 12.25 14.27 14.32
CA ASP A 98 12.21 14.62 12.90
C ASP A 98 12.17 13.40 11.96
N PHE A 99 11.60 12.27 12.41
CA PHE A 99 11.55 11.03 11.61
C PHE A 99 11.08 11.22 10.15
N PRO A 100 10.02 12.00 9.86
CA PRO A 100 9.62 12.25 8.46
C PRO A 100 10.70 12.95 7.62
N SER A 101 11.52 13.82 8.24
CA SER A 101 12.62 14.54 7.55
C SER A 101 13.70 13.57 7.04
N ARG A 102 13.90 12.45 7.75
CA ARG A 102 14.89 11.42 7.40
C ARG A 102 14.50 10.58 6.19
N MET A 103 13.25 10.70 5.74
CA MET A 103 12.75 10.17 4.47
C MET A 103 12.16 11.29 3.60
N ALA A 104 12.85 12.44 3.54
CA ALA A 104 12.39 13.68 2.91
C ALA A 104 11.72 13.50 1.55
N ALA A 105 12.24 12.66 0.65
CA ALA A 105 11.66 12.44 -0.68
C ALA A 105 10.24 11.83 -0.61
N GLN A 106 10.05 10.84 0.26
CA GLN A 106 8.74 10.19 0.46
C GLN A 106 7.78 11.12 1.21
N SER A 107 8.24 11.72 2.30
CA SER A 107 7.44 12.69 3.08
C SER A 107 6.97 13.85 2.20
N SER A 108 7.84 14.39 1.36
CA SER A 108 7.49 15.48 0.43
C SER A 108 6.45 15.04 -0.61
N THR A 109 6.57 13.83 -1.15
CA THR A 109 5.64 13.32 -2.16
C THR A 109 4.25 13.11 -1.57
N LEU A 110 4.18 12.48 -0.39
CA LEU A 110 2.91 12.23 0.30
C LEU A 110 2.26 13.54 0.77
N TYR A 111 3.05 14.45 1.34
CA TYR A 111 2.54 15.74 1.80
C TYR A 111 2.08 16.63 0.63
N ALA A 112 2.83 16.68 -0.47
CA ALA A 112 2.40 17.38 -1.68
C ALA A 112 1.12 16.78 -2.27
N THR A 113 0.94 15.46 -2.19
CA THR A 113 -0.30 14.79 -2.60
C THR A 113 -1.48 15.22 -1.73
N ASN A 114 -1.31 15.30 -0.41
CA ASN A 114 -2.35 15.82 0.50
C ASN A 114 -2.72 17.28 0.18
N ILE A 115 -1.72 18.15 -0.08
CA ILE A 115 -1.96 19.54 -0.49
C ILE A 115 -2.72 19.57 -1.83
N ARG A 116 -2.32 18.75 -2.80
CA ARG A 116 -2.98 18.65 -4.10
C ARG A 116 -4.44 18.25 -3.96
N HIS A 117 -4.77 17.29 -3.09
CA HIS A 117 -6.15 16.91 -2.79
C HIS A 117 -6.93 18.04 -2.12
N MET A 118 -6.34 18.72 -1.13
CA MET A 118 -6.98 19.89 -0.51
C MET A 118 -7.24 21.01 -1.54
N LEU A 119 -6.34 21.20 -2.50
CA LEU A 119 -6.55 22.16 -3.60
C LEU A 119 -7.68 21.72 -4.53
N ASP A 120 -7.82 20.43 -4.85
CA ASP A 120 -8.97 19.93 -5.62
C ASP A 120 -10.29 20.29 -4.90
N ASP A 121 -10.37 20.09 -3.59
CA ASP A 121 -11.56 20.39 -2.78
C ASP A 121 -11.84 21.91 -2.71
N LEU A 122 -10.78 22.73 -2.67
CA LEU A 122 -10.88 24.19 -2.69
C LEU A 122 -11.17 24.77 -4.09
N THR A 123 -10.97 24.01 -5.17
CA THR A 123 -11.22 24.46 -6.56
C THR A 123 -12.17 23.48 -7.28
N PRO A 124 -13.43 23.36 -6.85
CA PRO A 124 -14.35 22.34 -7.39
C PRO A 124 -14.59 22.46 -8.90
N GLU A 125 -14.58 23.70 -9.42
CA GLU A 125 -14.76 24.00 -10.85
C GLU A 125 -13.47 23.83 -11.68
N LYS A 126 -12.34 23.49 -11.05
CA LYS A 126 -11.03 23.29 -11.70
C LYS A 126 -10.54 24.48 -12.52
N ASP A 127 -10.98 25.68 -12.15
CA ASP A 127 -10.66 26.95 -12.79
C ASP A 127 -9.47 27.69 -12.15
N GLY A 128 -8.91 27.10 -11.08
CA GLY A 128 -7.82 27.70 -10.30
C GLY A 128 -8.28 28.81 -9.35
N GLN A 129 -9.58 29.03 -9.17
CA GLN A 129 -10.12 29.99 -8.20
C GLN A 129 -10.46 29.27 -6.89
N ILE A 130 -9.79 29.69 -5.81
CA ILE A 130 -10.01 29.14 -4.48
C ILE A 130 -11.39 29.58 -3.97
N THR A 131 -12.24 28.61 -3.65
CA THR A 131 -13.55 28.79 -3.04
C THR A 131 -13.55 28.16 -1.65
N ILE A 132 -13.59 28.98 -0.61
CA ILE A 132 -13.65 28.51 0.78
C ILE A 132 -15.11 28.27 1.17
N ASN A 133 -15.60 27.05 0.92
CA ASN A 133 -16.95 26.66 1.30
C ASN A 133 -17.03 26.32 2.80
N MET A 134 -17.43 27.28 3.63
CA MET A 134 -17.57 27.10 5.09
C MET A 134 -18.72 26.16 5.51
N GLU A 135 -19.55 25.69 4.57
CA GLU A 135 -20.59 24.68 4.82
C GLU A 135 -20.08 23.24 4.68
N ASP A 136 -18.93 23.04 4.04
CA ASP A 136 -18.25 21.75 3.89
C ASP A 136 -17.50 21.40 5.19
N ASP A 137 -17.75 20.21 5.74
CA ASP A 137 -17.19 19.79 7.03
C ASP A 137 -15.66 19.70 7.01
N VAL A 138 -15.04 19.32 5.88
CA VAL A 138 -13.58 19.18 5.74
C VAL A 138 -12.95 20.56 5.67
N ILE A 139 -13.46 21.43 4.80
CA ILE A 139 -12.94 22.80 4.63
C ILE A 139 -13.16 23.61 5.91
N ARG A 140 -14.35 23.52 6.51
CA ARG A 140 -14.67 24.20 7.78
C ARG A 140 -13.79 23.68 8.93
N GLY A 141 -13.54 22.38 8.98
CA GLY A 141 -12.70 21.74 10.00
C GLY A 141 -11.23 22.15 9.89
N ALA A 142 -10.70 22.27 8.67
CA ALA A 142 -9.31 22.63 8.40
C ALA A 142 -9.03 24.14 8.50
N THR A 143 -10.03 24.99 8.25
CA THR A 143 -9.86 26.46 8.22
C THR A 143 -9.85 27.05 9.64
N VAL A 144 -8.67 27.49 10.10
CA VAL A 144 -8.48 28.10 11.44
C VAL A 144 -8.69 29.62 11.47
N VAL A 145 -8.50 30.30 10.33
CA VAL A 145 -8.73 31.74 10.14
C VAL A 145 -9.38 31.96 8.78
N HIS A 146 -10.42 32.79 8.73
CA HIS A 146 -11.10 33.15 7.49
C HIS A 146 -11.42 34.65 7.48
N ALA A 147 -10.99 35.36 6.43
CA ALA A 147 -11.19 36.80 6.27
C ALA A 147 -10.72 37.69 7.46
N GLY A 148 -9.72 37.23 8.22
CA GLY A 148 -9.19 37.94 9.39
C GLY A 148 -9.80 37.52 10.72
N ASP A 149 -10.88 36.74 10.71
CA ASP A 149 -11.52 36.22 11.92
C ASP A 149 -11.03 34.81 12.25
N ILE A 150 -10.83 34.54 13.54
CA ILE A 150 -10.47 33.20 14.03
C ILE A 150 -11.73 32.31 13.99
N THR A 151 -11.64 31.20 13.26
CA THR A 151 -12.74 30.23 13.09
C THR A 151 -12.52 28.94 13.88
N PHE A 152 -11.43 28.83 14.64
CA PHE A 152 -11.17 27.74 15.57
C PHE A 152 -11.82 28.02 16.95
N PRO A 153 -12.41 27.02 17.64
CA PRO A 153 -12.56 25.61 17.25
C PRO A 153 -13.68 25.39 16.22
N PRO A 154 -13.55 24.38 15.33
CA PRO A 154 -14.61 24.03 14.40
C PRO A 154 -15.81 23.41 15.13
N PRO A 155 -17.04 23.58 14.59
CA PRO A 155 -18.19 22.81 15.05
C PRO A 155 -17.96 21.31 14.78
N ALA A 156 -18.70 20.45 15.50
CA ALA A 156 -18.70 19.02 15.19
C ALA A 156 -19.16 18.80 13.73
N PRO A 157 -18.52 17.89 12.97
CA PRO A 157 -18.93 17.58 11.60
C PRO A 157 -20.40 17.18 11.53
N LYS A 158 -21.12 17.66 10.51
CA LYS A 158 -22.52 17.30 10.24
C LYS A 158 -22.66 15.81 9.97
N VAL A 159 -21.68 15.21 9.30
CA VAL A 159 -21.56 13.76 9.14
C VAL A 159 -20.51 13.25 10.12
N GLN A 160 -20.96 12.68 11.23
CA GLN A 160 -20.07 11.95 12.12
C GLN A 160 -19.47 10.78 11.34
N ALA A 161 -18.14 10.70 11.31
CA ALA A 161 -17.44 9.55 10.77
C ALA A 161 -18.08 8.30 11.39
N ILE A 162 -18.55 7.39 10.54
CA ILE A 162 -19.22 6.16 10.96
C ILE A 162 -18.19 5.30 11.70
N GLY A 163 -18.02 5.56 12.99
CA GLY A 163 -17.39 4.65 13.93
C GLY A 163 -18.29 3.42 13.99
N LYS A 164 -17.76 2.29 13.49
CA LYS A 164 -18.49 1.07 13.12
C LYS A 164 -19.50 1.28 12.01
N ALA A 165 -19.15 0.82 10.80
CA ALA A 165 -20.18 0.13 10.02
C ALA A 165 -20.87 -0.84 11.00
N PRO A 166 -22.20 -0.81 11.16
CA PRO A 166 -22.90 -1.79 11.97
C PRO A 166 -22.36 -3.15 11.53
N ALA A 167 -21.81 -3.91 12.48
CA ALA A 167 -21.22 -5.21 12.19
C ALA A 167 -22.19 -5.90 11.24
N ALA A 168 -21.73 -6.19 10.02
CA ALA A 168 -22.58 -6.83 9.02
C ALA A 168 -23.28 -7.98 9.76
N PRO A 169 -24.63 -8.03 9.72
CA PRO A 169 -25.38 -9.00 10.51
C PRO A 169 -24.68 -10.33 10.33
N LYS A 170 -24.21 -10.93 11.43
CA LYS A 170 -23.50 -12.21 11.40
C LYS A 170 -24.28 -13.08 10.42
N PRO A 171 -23.66 -13.58 9.34
CA PRO A 171 -24.38 -14.34 8.34
C PRO A 171 -25.21 -15.37 9.10
N VAL A 172 -26.52 -15.32 8.94
CA VAL A 172 -27.43 -16.30 9.54
C VAL A 172 -26.81 -17.65 9.19
N GLU A 173 -26.48 -18.46 10.21
CA GLU A 173 -25.93 -19.79 9.95
C GLU A 173 -27.02 -20.58 9.24
N LEU A 174 -26.93 -20.60 7.91
CA LEU A 174 -27.86 -21.29 7.04
C LEU A 174 -27.91 -22.75 7.48
N THR A 175 -29.13 -23.26 7.56
CA THR A 175 -29.36 -24.68 7.85
C THR A 175 -28.67 -25.54 6.78
N PRO A 176 -28.28 -26.80 7.09
CA PRO A 176 -27.63 -27.69 6.12
C PRO A 176 -28.39 -27.84 4.79
N GLU A 177 -29.72 -27.75 4.82
CA GLU A 177 -30.59 -27.79 3.64
C GLU A 177 -30.50 -26.51 2.79
N GLU A 178 -30.43 -25.33 3.44
CA GLU A 178 -30.26 -24.05 2.75
C GLU A 178 -28.86 -23.91 2.13
N LYS A 179 -27.82 -24.46 2.77
CA LYS A 179 -26.47 -24.54 2.20
C LYS A 179 -26.43 -25.44 0.97
N ALA A 180 -27.06 -26.62 1.03
CA ALA A 180 -27.14 -27.54 -0.11
C ALA A 180 -27.91 -26.92 -1.29
N ALA A 181 -29.01 -26.21 -1.02
CA ALA A 181 -29.78 -25.50 -2.04
C ALA A 181 -28.96 -24.37 -2.70
N GLN A 182 -28.19 -23.61 -1.90
CA GLN A 182 -27.30 -22.57 -2.42
C GLN A 182 -26.13 -23.13 -3.23
N GLU A 183 -25.52 -24.23 -2.80
CA GLU A 183 -24.48 -24.90 -3.56
C GLU A 183 -25.02 -25.43 -4.89
N MET A 184 -26.21 -26.05 -4.91
CA MET A 184 -26.87 -26.48 -6.15
C MET A 184 -27.17 -25.31 -7.09
N GLU A 185 -27.65 -24.19 -6.58
CA GLU A 185 -27.91 -23.00 -7.38
C GLU A 185 -26.59 -22.38 -7.90
N ALA A 186 -25.54 -22.37 -7.09
CA ALA A 186 -24.21 -21.90 -7.47
C ALA A 186 -23.60 -22.80 -8.57
N HIS A 187 -23.70 -24.12 -8.44
CA HIS A 187 -23.30 -25.08 -9.46
C HIS A 187 -24.12 -24.91 -10.74
N ARG A 188 -25.43 -24.65 -10.65
CA ARG A 188 -26.28 -24.37 -11.82
C ARG A 188 -25.85 -23.07 -12.52
N LYS A 189 -25.60 -22.00 -11.77
CA LYS A 189 -25.12 -20.72 -12.31
C LYS A 189 -23.73 -20.84 -12.93
N ALA A 190 -22.82 -21.57 -12.27
CA ALA A 190 -21.49 -21.86 -12.80
C ALA A 190 -21.57 -22.68 -14.10
N GLY A 191 -22.43 -23.71 -14.14
CA GLY A 191 -22.68 -24.53 -15.33
C GLY A 191 -23.28 -23.72 -16.48
N GLN A 192 -24.27 -22.86 -16.21
CA GLN A 192 -24.85 -21.96 -17.20
C GLN A 192 -23.82 -20.96 -17.75
N ARG A 193 -22.99 -20.38 -16.88
CA ARG A 193 -21.92 -19.46 -17.30
C ARG A 193 -20.86 -20.18 -18.12
N GLN A 194 -20.44 -21.37 -17.71
CA GLN A 194 -19.46 -22.18 -18.43
C GLN A 194 -19.99 -22.62 -19.81
N PHE A 195 -21.24 -23.07 -19.87
CA PHE A 195 -21.91 -23.37 -21.14
C PHE A 195 -22.00 -22.14 -22.04
N GLY A 196 -22.41 -20.98 -21.49
CA GLY A 196 -22.46 -19.72 -22.23
C GLY A 196 -21.10 -19.32 -22.78
N MET A 197 -20.02 -19.43 -21.99
CA MET A 197 -18.65 -19.15 -22.46
C MET A 197 -18.19 -20.13 -23.55
N LEU A 198 -18.56 -21.41 -23.44
CA LEU A 198 -18.24 -22.42 -24.48
C LEU A 198 -18.97 -22.14 -25.79
N VAL A 199 -20.27 -21.82 -25.73
CA VAL A 199 -21.07 -21.47 -26.92
C VAL A 199 -20.51 -20.20 -27.58
N LEU A 200 -20.24 -19.16 -26.78
CA LEU A 200 -19.67 -17.91 -27.28
C LEU A 200 -18.29 -18.12 -27.91
N GLY A 201 -17.41 -18.86 -27.23
CA GLY A 201 -16.08 -19.20 -27.74
C GLY A 201 -16.13 -20.04 -29.01
N GLY A 202 -17.05 -21.01 -29.09
CA GLY A 202 -17.28 -21.82 -30.28
C GLY A 202 -17.77 -20.99 -31.46
N LEU A 203 -18.73 -20.09 -31.24
CA LEU A 203 -19.23 -19.18 -32.27
C LEU A 203 -18.13 -18.22 -32.76
N PHE A 204 -17.32 -17.71 -31.84
CA PHE A 204 -16.16 -16.88 -32.17
C PHE A 204 -15.15 -17.63 -33.05
N MET A 205 -14.80 -18.88 -32.69
CA MET A 205 -13.90 -19.72 -33.49
C MET A 205 -14.46 -20.03 -34.87
N LEU A 206 -15.78 -20.26 -34.98
CA LEU A 206 -16.45 -20.49 -36.26
C LEU A 206 -16.36 -19.25 -37.15
N LEU A 207 -16.66 -18.07 -36.60
CA LEU A 207 -16.53 -16.80 -37.33
C LEU A 207 -15.10 -16.54 -37.77
N VAL A 208 -14.12 -16.71 -36.89
CA VAL A 208 -12.71 -16.53 -37.25
C VAL A 208 -12.30 -17.52 -38.33
N GLY A 209 -12.66 -18.79 -38.22
CA GLY A 209 -12.36 -19.81 -39.22
C GLY A 209 -13.03 -19.59 -40.58
N ALA A 210 -14.21 -18.94 -40.61
CA ALA A 210 -14.93 -18.66 -41.84
C ALA A 210 -14.32 -17.48 -42.65
N TYR A 211 -13.69 -16.51 -41.98
CA TYR A 211 -13.22 -15.28 -42.62
C TYR A 211 -11.70 -15.06 -42.57
N ALA A 212 -10.95 -15.78 -41.71
CA ALA A 212 -9.53 -15.56 -41.55
C ALA A 212 -8.65 -16.40 -42.50
N PRO A 213 -7.54 -15.84 -43.02
CA PRO A 213 -6.55 -16.60 -43.79
C PRO A 213 -5.89 -17.73 -42.99
N ALA A 214 -5.42 -18.78 -43.68
CA ALA A 214 -4.73 -19.90 -43.04
C ALA A 214 -3.46 -19.49 -42.26
N SER A 215 -2.71 -18.49 -42.75
CA SER A 215 -1.55 -17.92 -42.04
C SER A 215 -1.94 -17.25 -40.71
N PHE A 216 -3.08 -16.56 -40.68
CA PHE A 216 -3.62 -15.99 -39.46
C PHE A 216 -3.99 -17.09 -38.46
N MET A 217 -4.62 -18.18 -38.92
CA MET A 217 -4.99 -19.30 -38.05
C MET A 217 -3.78 -19.95 -37.37
N GLN A 218 -2.66 -20.09 -38.09
CA GLN A 218 -1.41 -20.59 -37.50
C GLN A 218 -0.89 -19.67 -36.40
N HIS A 219 -0.80 -18.36 -36.66
CA HIS A 219 -0.37 -17.39 -35.64
C HIS A 219 -1.33 -17.32 -34.45
N PHE A 220 -2.64 -17.44 -34.70
CA PHE A 220 -3.67 -17.40 -33.68
C PHE A 220 -3.62 -18.62 -32.74
N ILE A 221 -3.37 -19.81 -33.28
CA ILE A 221 -3.18 -21.02 -32.47
C ILE A 221 -1.93 -20.88 -31.58
N VAL A 222 -0.82 -20.40 -32.15
CA VAL A 222 0.41 -20.15 -31.37
C VAL A 222 0.16 -19.12 -30.28
N PHE A 223 -0.57 -18.04 -30.58
CA PHE A 223 -0.96 -17.02 -29.60
C PHE A 223 -1.80 -17.61 -28.46
N ALA A 224 -2.85 -18.39 -28.77
CA ALA A 224 -3.71 -19.00 -27.76
C ALA A 224 -2.96 -19.97 -26.84
N LEU A 225 -2.08 -20.82 -27.41
CA LEU A 225 -1.23 -21.73 -26.63
C LEU A 225 -0.21 -20.96 -25.79
N ALA A 226 0.37 -19.87 -26.32
CA ALA A 226 1.29 -19.03 -25.57
C ALA A 226 0.60 -18.34 -24.37
N CYS A 227 -0.65 -17.89 -24.50
CA CYS A 227 -1.43 -17.37 -23.38
C CYS A 227 -1.66 -18.43 -22.30
N PHE A 228 -2.00 -19.67 -22.69
CA PHE A 228 -2.19 -20.77 -21.75
C PHE A 228 -0.89 -21.10 -20.99
N VAL A 229 0.23 -21.22 -21.72
CA VAL A 229 1.55 -21.45 -21.12
C VAL A 229 1.92 -20.29 -20.19
N GLY A 230 1.71 -19.04 -20.62
CA GLY A 230 1.98 -17.85 -19.81
C GLY A 230 1.20 -17.84 -18.49
N PHE A 231 -0.09 -18.17 -18.54
CA PHE A 231 -0.93 -18.30 -17.33
C PHE A 231 -0.35 -19.34 -16.36
N GLN A 232 -0.03 -20.54 -16.85
CA GLN A 232 0.52 -21.62 -16.01
C GLN A 232 1.88 -21.28 -15.41
N VAL A 233 2.74 -20.60 -16.16
CA VAL A 233 4.08 -20.22 -15.68
C VAL A 233 4.01 -19.13 -14.62
N ILE A 234 3.18 -18.09 -14.83
CA ILE A 234 3.07 -16.96 -13.89
C ILE A 234 2.38 -17.38 -12.58
N TRP A 235 1.35 -18.23 -12.66
CA TRP A 235 0.60 -18.66 -11.46
C TRP A 235 1.46 -19.42 -10.45
N ASN A 236 2.54 -20.06 -10.91
CA ASN A 236 3.44 -20.85 -10.07
C ASN A 236 4.65 -20.06 -9.53
N VAL A 237 4.67 -18.74 -9.67
CA VAL A 237 5.74 -17.89 -9.11
C VAL A 237 5.47 -17.62 -7.64
N SER A 238 6.51 -17.73 -6.80
CA SER A 238 6.39 -17.41 -5.37
C SER A 238 6.11 -15.91 -5.16
N HIS A 239 5.31 -15.58 -4.13
CA HIS A 239 4.92 -14.19 -3.86
C HIS A 239 6.12 -13.25 -3.67
N ALA A 240 7.23 -13.73 -3.10
CA ALA A 240 8.46 -12.96 -2.93
C ALA A 240 9.11 -12.53 -4.26
N LEU A 241 8.78 -13.20 -5.37
CA LEU A 241 9.37 -12.96 -6.69
C LEU A 241 8.45 -12.17 -7.62
N HIS A 242 7.27 -11.72 -7.18
CA HIS A 242 6.36 -10.93 -8.03
C HIS A 242 7.00 -9.63 -8.55
N THR A 243 7.75 -8.92 -7.70
CA THR A 243 8.44 -7.68 -8.10
C THR A 243 9.58 -7.94 -9.10
N PRO A 244 10.49 -8.91 -8.87
CA PRO A 244 11.42 -9.37 -9.91
C PRO A 244 10.73 -9.83 -11.21
N LEU A 245 9.60 -10.53 -11.12
CA LEU A 245 8.84 -10.99 -12.29
C LEU A 245 8.32 -9.81 -13.13
N MET A 246 7.83 -8.74 -12.49
CA MET A 246 7.44 -7.50 -13.18
C MET A 246 8.63 -6.85 -13.90
N ALA A 247 9.82 -6.84 -13.29
CA ALA A 247 11.02 -6.32 -13.94
C ALA A 247 11.45 -7.16 -15.18
N VAL A 248 11.35 -8.49 -15.09
CA VAL A 248 11.64 -9.40 -16.22
C VAL A 248 10.65 -9.23 -17.35
N THR A 249 9.36 -9.17 -17.05
CA THR A 249 8.30 -8.98 -18.08
C THR A 249 8.46 -7.65 -18.79
N ASN A 250 8.88 -6.59 -18.09
CA ASN A 250 9.24 -5.32 -18.71
C ASN A 250 10.45 -5.45 -19.65
N ALA A 251 11.52 -6.15 -19.26
CA ALA A 251 12.65 -6.44 -20.14
C ALA A 251 12.25 -7.23 -21.39
N ILE A 252 11.43 -8.28 -21.24
CA ILE A 252 10.95 -9.13 -22.34
C ILE A 252 10.04 -8.34 -23.30
N SER A 253 9.26 -7.37 -22.80
CA SER A 253 8.44 -6.49 -23.66
C SER A 253 9.28 -5.71 -24.69
N GLY A 254 10.59 -5.60 -24.48
CA GLY A 254 11.55 -5.09 -25.45
C GLY A 254 11.64 -5.87 -26.76
N ILE A 255 10.95 -7.01 -26.90
CA ILE A 255 10.81 -7.78 -28.16
C ILE A 255 10.29 -6.94 -29.34
N ILE A 256 9.66 -5.79 -29.08
CA ILE A 256 9.31 -4.78 -30.08
C ILE A 256 10.49 -4.36 -30.97
N ILE A 257 11.73 -4.54 -30.50
CA ILE A 257 12.96 -4.33 -31.27
C ILE A 257 12.96 -5.12 -32.59
N LEU A 258 12.37 -6.33 -32.61
CA LEU A 258 12.29 -7.14 -33.84
C LEU A 258 11.49 -6.43 -34.93
N GLY A 259 10.38 -5.78 -34.56
CA GLY A 259 9.58 -4.99 -35.50
C GLY A 259 10.36 -3.80 -36.06
N ALA A 260 11.14 -3.13 -35.22
CA ALA A 260 11.97 -2.00 -35.64
C ALA A 260 13.13 -2.44 -36.55
N LEU A 261 13.77 -3.57 -36.24
CA LEU A 261 14.86 -4.14 -37.04
C LEU A 261 14.41 -4.53 -38.46
N LEU A 262 13.18 -5.01 -38.63
CA LEU A 262 12.61 -5.31 -39.95
C LEU A 262 12.42 -4.05 -40.82
N GLN A 263 12.38 -2.86 -40.22
CA GLN A 263 12.24 -1.59 -40.95
C GLN A 263 13.59 -0.91 -41.23
N VAL A 264 14.70 -1.44 -40.68
CA VAL A 264 16.05 -0.94 -40.97
C VAL A 264 16.39 -1.27 -42.42
N GLY A 265 16.54 -0.23 -43.24
CA GLY A 265 16.74 -0.36 -44.69
C GLY A 265 15.51 -0.03 -45.54
N SER A 266 14.42 0.48 -44.93
CA SER A 266 13.29 0.99 -45.72
C SER A 266 13.72 2.18 -46.60
N GLY A 267 13.17 2.30 -47.81
CA GLY A 267 13.44 3.43 -48.70
C GLY A 267 12.84 4.77 -48.25
N ASN A 268 12.09 4.80 -47.15
CA ASN A 268 11.45 5.99 -46.61
C ASN A 268 12.24 6.53 -45.40
N GLN A 269 12.72 7.77 -45.51
CA GLN A 269 13.54 8.40 -44.48
C GLN A 269 12.81 8.55 -43.13
N ILE A 270 11.49 8.79 -43.14
CA ILE A 270 10.69 8.90 -41.91
C ILE A 270 10.63 7.55 -41.20
N VAL A 271 10.39 6.48 -41.95
CA VAL A 271 10.34 5.11 -41.41
C VAL A 271 11.68 4.70 -40.83
N MET A 272 12.80 5.05 -41.49
CA MET A 272 14.14 4.78 -40.94
C MET A 272 14.41 5.54 -39.63
N ILE A 273 14.01 6.80 -39.53
CA ILE A 273 14.17 7.60 -38.31
C ILE A 273 13.34 6.98 -37.17
N LEU A 274 12.08 6.65 -37.44
CA LEU A 274 11.21 6.00 -36.44
C LEU A 274 11.76 4.65 -36.01
N ALA A 275 12.25 3.83 -36.95
CA ALA A 275 12.89 2.55 -36.64
C ALA A 275 14.13 2.74 -35.75
N ALA A 276 14.99 3.72 -36.03
CA ALA A 276 16.16 4.02 -35.21
C ALA A 276 15.78 4.42 -33.77
N ILE A 277 14.75 5.27 -33.61
CA ILE A 277 14.23 5.66 -32.29
C ILE A 277 13.63 4.44 -31.56
N SER A 278 12.84 3.62 -32.25
CA SER A 278 12.26 2.40 -31.68
C SER A 278 13.32 1.40 -31.23
N VAL A 279 14.41 1.23 -32.01
CA VAL A 279 15.56 0.40 -31.60
C VAL A 279 16.18 0.96 -30.33
N LEU A 280 16.47 2.27 -30.28
CA LEU A 280 17.07 2.91 -29.11
C LEU A 280 16.23 2.71 -27.83
N ILE A 281 14.93 3.01 -27.90
CA ILE A 281 14.01 2.87 -26.75
C ILE A 281 13.89 1.40 -26.33
N ALA A 282 13.75 0.48 -27.28
CA ALA A 282 13.66 -0.94 -26.98
C ALA A 282 14.95 -1.46 -26.33
N THR A 283 16.12 -1.03 -26.79
CA THR A 283 17.42 -1.37 -26.17
C THR A 283 17.50 -0.87 -24.73
N ILE A 284 17.06 0.37 -24.45
CA ILE A 284 17.02 0.90 -23.08
C ILE A 284 16.12 0.02 -22.19
N ASN A 285 14.96 -0.38 -22.70
CA ASN A 285 14.03 -1.23 -21.95
C ASN A 285 14.63 -2.62 -21.64
N ILE A 286 15.24 -3.26 -22.64
CA ILE A 286 15.91 -4.57 -22.49
C ILE A 286 17.02 -4.47 -21.44
N VAL A 287 17.96 -3.54 -21.63
CA VAL A 287 19.15 -3.41 -20.76
C VAL A 287 18.75 -3.01 -19.35
N GLY A 288 17.87 -2.01 -19.21
CA GLY A 288 17.37 -1.55 -17.92
C GLY A 288 16.62 -2.64 -17.16
N GLY A 289 15.68 -3.32 -17.80
CA GLY A 289 14.88 -4.38 -17.19
C GLY A 289 15.74 -5.56 -16.71
N PHE A 290 16.71 -6.02 -17.50
CA PHE A 290 17.60 -7.11 -17.09
C PHE A 290 18.59 -6.69 -15.99
N MET A 291 19.09 -5.46 -16.03
CA MET A 291 20.01 -4.94 -15.00
C MET A 291 19.32 -4.81 -13.63
N VAL A 292 18.10 -4.28 -13.61
CA VAL A 292 17.28 -4.15 -12.39
C VAL A 292 16.89 -5.53 -11.86
N THR A 293 16.44 -6.44 -12.73
CA THR A 293 16.12 -7.81 -12.34
C THR A 293 17.33 -8.48 -11.68
N ARG A 294 18.52 -8.37 -12.27
CA ARG A 294 19.74 -8.97 -11.71
C ARG A 294 20.06 -8.42 -10.32
N ARG A 295 19.93 -7.10 -10.12
CA ARG A 295 20.11 -6.47 -8.80
C ARG A 295 19.08 -6.97 -7.79
N MET A 296 17.82 -7.08 -8.19
CA MET A 296 16.75 -7.56 -7.31
C MET A 296 16.96 -9.01 -6.88
N LEU A 297 17.31 -9.90 -7.81
CA LEU A 297 17.58 -11.30 -7.49
C LEU A 297 18.84 -11.49 -6.64
N ALA A 298 19.87 -10.66 -6.82
CA ALA A 298 21.09 -10.71 -6.01
C ALA A 298 20.83 -10.40 -4.53
N MET A 299 19.81 -9.59 -4.20
CA MET A 299 19.42 -9.31 -2.81
C MET A 299 18.78 -10.51 -2.10
N PHE A 300 18.35 -11.54 -2.85
CA PHE A 300 17.78 -12.77 -2.29
C PHE A 300 18.81 -13.89 -2.10
N GLN A 301 20.05 -13.70 -2.55
CA GLN A 301 21.14 -14.64 -2.26
C GLN A 301 21.59 -14.42 -0.81
N LYS A 302 21.45 -15.44 0.03
CA LYS A 302 22.02 -15.41 1.38
C LYS A 302 23.55 -15.24 1.25
N SER A 303 24.08 -14.20 1.89
CA SER A 303 25.51 -14.06 2.20
C SER A 303 26.02 -15.19 3.08
#